data_AF-A0A1V9XSK1-F1
#
_entry.id   AF-A0A1V9XSK1-F1
#
_cell.length_a   1.000
_cell.length_b   1.000
_cell.length_c   1.000
_cell.angle_alpha   90.00
_cell.angle_beta   90.00
_cell.angle_gamma   90.00
#
_symmetry.space_group_name_H-M   'P 1'
#
loop_
_entity.id
_entity.type
_entity.pdbx_description
1 polymer ?
#
loop_
_entity_poly.entity_id
_entity_poly.type
_entity_poly.pdbx_seq_one_letter_code
_entity_poly.pdbx_strand_id
1 'polypeptide(L)'
;MWASVRYFGVIISSVSLLTAMLEDAPNEMGEVLEIPWYFFYESGRKSTEKSCLHTELGPDYAHLFERIKKNFKTFHDVNRTAKRVREDVVEEINMSLTQLVAHRGFDLEVHNVSVGDGWTVTVHRIVPAKVAVPGLGSSQADGSSSSRSMAKAPVLVPSFLLGSSGFWLTAGRNTSLVYILADGGFDVWLGNYRGNSLYARHERTNYSEETESPWAFTVNDHALYDTPAQIDYILAVTGQPKLHLVGMSQGSISTIQMLSLRPEYNNKVLAFASLAGARSLTSADQLPFIKYIVCLVANHLKPDEILPWDENFASLVQGAEDEGFQLVKDLIGMTPHYADLSKLSLWLKYLPGGTSTWALRYYHDLWNSSKIRMDNSSKAELVQTFDYGPRGNMRRFNSESPIMMNVEHLKVPTKVYFSSGDLYCTAEENWKLVNSLPANTTEYLFIDDLNYSHYNFALNDRDPSVFYDVLNFLRKNEISRN
;
A
#
# COMPACT_ATOMS: atom_id res chain seq x y z
N MET A 1 13.20 21.93 -1.17
CA MET A 1 14.30 21.67 -2.12
C MET A 1 15.44 20.86 -1.50
N TRP A 2 16.19 21.36 -0.49
CA TRP A 2 17.31 20.60 0.11
C TRP A 2 16.89 19.40 0.99
N ALA A 3 15.76 19.45 1.69
CA ALA A 3 15.19 18.28 2.37
C ALA A 3 14.78 17.17 1.38
N SER A 4 14.22 17.58 0.25
CA SER A 4 13.74 16.69 -0.82
C SER A 4 14.86 16.03 -1.62
N VAL A 5 16.00 16.71 -1.75
CA VAL A 5 17.25 16.13 -2.25
C VAL A 5 17.85 15.14 -1.24
N ARG A 6 17.69 15.36 0.08
CA ARG A 6 18.08 14.38 1.11
C ARG A 6 17.22 13.11 1.07
N TYR A 7 15.92 13.20 0.78
CA TYR A 7 15.00 12.04 0.74
C TYR A 7 14.93 11.32 -0.62
N PHE A 8 15.03 12.04 -1.74
CA PHE A 8 15.39 11.40 -3.02
C PHE A 8 16.77 10.78 -2.88
N GLY A 9 17.66 11.45 -2.15
CA GLY A 9 18.91 10.92 -1.67
C GLY A 9 18.77 9.70 -0.79
N VAL A 10 17.61 9.34 -0.20
CA VAL A 10 17.30 8.10 0.58
C VAL A 10 16.73 6.99 -0.31
N ILE A 11 15.87 7.34 -1.27
CA ILE A 11 15.42 6.41 -2.31
C ILE A 11 16.59 6.03 -3.23
N ILE A 12 17.45 7.01 -3.54
CA ILE A 12 18.78 6.84 -4.16
C ILE A 12 19.85 6.44 -3.12
N SER A 13 19.66 6.63 -1.80
CA SER A 13 20.67 6.22 -0.78
C SER A 13 20.75 4.70 -0.76
N SER A 14 19.68 3.99 -1.12
CA SER A 14 19.80 2.56 -1.40
C SER A 14 20.77 2.24 -2.57
N VAL A 15 21.38 3.23 -3.23
CA VAL A 15 22.43 3.10 -4.24
C VAL A 15 23.69 3.89 -3.85
N SER A 16 23.55 5.10 -3.31
CA SER A 16 24.65 5.98 -2.88
C SER A 16 25.14 5.70 -1.45
N LEU A 17 24.25 5.37 -0.50
CA LEU A 17 24.63 4.76 0.80
C LEU A 17 25.29 3.41 0.54
N LEU A 18 24.80 2.66 -0.44
CA LEU A 18 25.33 1.34 -0.78
C LEU A 18 26.67 1.39 -1.53
N THR A 19 26.94 2.45 -2.31
CA THR A 19 28.28 2.74 -2.85
C THR A 19 29.22 3.25 -1.74
N ALA A 20 28.74 4.11 -0.83
CA ALA A 20 29.50 4.62 0.31
C ALA A 20 29.77 3.58 1.42
N MET A 21 28.95 2.53 1.52
CA MET A 21 29.11 1.43 2.48
C MET A 21 30.07 0.35 1.98
N LEU A 22 30.44 0.33 0.69
CA LEU A 22 31.19 -0.77 0.09
C LEU A 22 32.50 -0.38 -0.62
N GLU A 23 32.74 0.87 -1.05
CA GLU A 23 34.01 1.22 -1.71
C GLU A 23 34.53 2.62 -1.28
N ASP A 24 35.81 2.67 -0.92
CA ASP A 24 36.63 3.83 -0.49
C ASP A 24 36.25 5.22 -1.04
N ALA A 25 35.45 6.03 -0.33
CA ALA A 25 35.50 7.51 -0.35
C ALA A 25 34.48 8.16 0.62
N PRO A 26 34.76 8.21 1.94
CA PRO A 26 33.87 8.86 2.91
C PRO A 26 33.81 10.41 2.82
N ASN A 27 34.65 11.06 2.00
CA ASN A 27 34.85 12.52 2.09
C ASN A 27 34.06 13.37 1.08
N GLU A 28 33.82 12.89 -0.15
CA GLU A 28 33.24 13.76 -1.20
C GLU A 28 31.70 13.88 -1.12
N MET A 29 30.97 12.84 -0.71
CA MET A 29 29.50 12.90 -0.58
C MET A 29 29.00 13.46 0.76
N GLY A 30 29.81 13.39 1.82
CA GLY A 30 29.50 14.01 3.11
C GLY A 30 29.43 15.54 3.00
N GLU A 31 30.25 16.12 2.13
CA GLU A 31 30.22 17.55 1.78
C GLU A 31 29.06 17.90 0.84
N VAL A 32 28.64 16.99 -0.05
CA VAL A 32 27.55 17.24 -1.01
C VAL A 32 26.15 17.08 -0.40
N LEU A 33 25.96 16.17 0.57
CA LEU A 33 24.66 15.83 1.14
C LEU A 33 24.42 16.37 2.56
N GLU A 34 25.46 16.87 3.24
CA GLU A 34 25.41 17.36 4.63
C GLU A 34 24.79 16.35 5.64
N ILE A 35 25.02 15.05 5.45
CA ILE A 35 24.51 13.99 6.35
C ILE A 35 25.65 13.53 7.29
N PRO A 36 25.43 13.42 8.62
CA PRO A 36 26.43 12.88 9.54
C PRO A 36 26.72 11.39 9.24
N TRP A 37 27.89 11.10 8.68
CA TRP A 37 28.32 9.76 8.22
C TRP A 37 28.43 8.69 9.32
N TYR A 38 28.56 9.11 10.59
CA TYR A 38 28.87 8.21 11.71
C TYR A 38 27.76 7.18 12.01
N PHE A 39 26.49 7.48 11.69
CA PHE A 39 25.35 6.62 12.00
C PHE A 39 25.33 5.30 11.20
N PHE A 40 25.87 5.29 9.98
CA PHE A 40 25.85 4.11 9.08
C PHE A 40 27.13 3.29 9.17
N TYR A 41 28.24 3.91 9.58
CA TYR A 41 29.54 3.26 9.71
C TYR A 41 29.62 2.32 10.93
N GLU A 42 28.99 2.68 12.06
CA GLU A 42 29.01 1.82 13.25
C GLU A 42 28.11 0.57 13.12
N SER A 43 27.04 0.63 12.33
CA SER A 43 26.10 -0.47 12.11
C SER A 43 26.73 -1.62 11.32
N GLY A 44 27.59 -1.33 10.34
CA GLY A 44 28.33 -2.34 9.57
C GLY A 44 29.48 -2.98 10.33
N ARG A 45 30.10 -2.28 11.28
CA ARG A 45 31.32 -2.75 11.98
C ARG A 45 31.05 -3.82 13.05
N LYS A 46 29.79 -3.99 13.46
CA LYS A 46 29.36 -4.96 14.49
C LYS A 46 28.71 -6.24 13.92
N SER A 47 28.59 -6.40 12.60
CA SER A 47 27.95 -7.60 12.01
C SER A 47 28.89 -8.81 12.01
N THR A 48 28.95 -9.55 13.12
CA THR A 48 29.62 -10.86 13.22
C THR A 48 28.70 -12.05 12.92
N GLU A 49 27.52 -11.83 12.34
CA GLU A 49 26.65 -12.88 11.81
C GLU A 49 26.27 -12.53 10.36
N LYS A 50 26.32 -13.55 9.48
CA LYS A 50 25.94 -13.55 8.04
C LYS A 50 25.42 -12.20 7.52
N SER A 51 26.26 -11.43 6.84
CA SER A 51 25.87 -10.18 6.19
C SER A 51 24.60 -10.37 5.35
N CYS A 52 23.57 -9.51 5.56
CA CYS A 52 22.33 -9.46 4.75
C CYS A 52 22.64 -9.45 3.24
N LEU A 53 23.82 -8.91 2.86
CA LEU A 53 24.29 -8.88 1.48
C LEU A 53 24.45 -10.29 0.90
N HIS A 54 25.14 -11.17 1.63
CA HIS A 54 25.37 -12.55 1.20
C HIS A 54 24.12 -13.43 1.33
N THR A 55 23.26 -13.17 2.31
CA THR A 55 22.04 -13.98 2.50
C THR A 55 20.93 -13.63 1.51
N GLU A 56 20.72 -12.34 1.22
CA GLU A 56 19.59 -11.90 0.37
C GLU A 56 19.95 -11.66 -1.09
N LEU A 57 21.16 -11.17 -1.40
CA LEU A 57 21.56 -10.86 -2.78
C LEU A 57 22.42 -11.95 -3.43
N GLY A 58 22.95 -12.89 -2.65
CA GLY A 58 23.83 -13.94 -3.14
C GLY A 58 25.16 -13.40 -3.71
N PRO A 59 25.90 -14.21 -4.49
CA PRO A 59 27.21 -13.81 -5.03
C PRO A 59 27.12 -12.77 -6.17
N ASP A 60 25.98 -12.64 -6.85
CA ASP A 60 25.81 -11.79 -8.03
C ASP A 60 25.41 -10.34 -7.72
N TYR A 61 25.46 -9.94 -6.44
CA TYR A 61 25.06 -8.60 -5.98
C TYR A 61 25.74 -7.47 -6.77
N ALA A 62 27.01 -7.65 -7.16
CA ALA A 62 27.77 -6.67 -7.94
C ALA A 62 27.07 -6.28 -9.26
N HIS A 63 26.48 -7.25 -9.97
CA HIS A 63 25.77 -6.97 -11.23
C HIS A 63 24.51 -6.13 -11.00
N LEU A 64 23.78 -6.40 -9.91
CA LEU A 64 22.63 -5.61 -9.50
C LEU A 64 23.05 -4.16 -9.17
N PHE A 65 24.14 -3.98 -8.42
CA PHE A 65 24.65 -2.65 -8.11
C PHE A 65 25.07 -1.86 -9.35
N GLU A 66 25.82 -2.49 -10.26
CA GLU A 66 26.24 -1.85 -11.51
C GLU A 66 25.06 -1.47 -12.41
N ARG A 67 24.02 -2.32 -12.47
CA ARG A 67 22.77 -2.00 -13.16
C ARG A 67 22.12 -0.74 -12.59
N ILE A 68 22.02 -0.66 -11.26
CA ILE A 68 21.37 0.48 -10.59
C ILE A 68 22.22 1.76 -10.76
N LYS A 69 23.55 1.70 -10.58
CA LYS A 69 24.47 2.81 -10.85
C LYS A 69 24.30 3.34 -12.29
N LYS A 70 24.24 2.44 -13.27
CA LYS A 70 24.03 2.78 -14.68
C LYS A 70 22.69 3.49 -14.89
N ASN A 71 21.60 2.97 -14.32
CA ASN A 71 20.29 3.60 -14.44
C ASN A 71 20.29 5.00 -13.83
N PHE A 72 20.93 5.17 -12.66
CA PHE A 72 21.02 6.47 -11.98
C PHE A 72 21.79 7.49 -12.83
N LYS A 73 22.97 7.12 -13.32
CA LYS A 73 23.75 7.98 -14.22
C LYS A 73 22.94 8.37 -15.45
N THR A 74 22.26 7.40 -16.07
CA THR A 74 21.42 7.64 -17.24
C THR A 74 20.32 8.66 -16.94
N PHE A 75 19.63 8.52 -15.81
CA PHE A 75 18.59 9.46 -15.37
C PHE A 75 19.13 10.87 -15.05
N HIS A 76 20.29 10.95 -14.39
CA HIS A 76 20.93 12.21 -14.04
C HIS A 76 21.35 13.00 -15.28
N ASP A 77 21.82 12.33 -16.32
CA ASP A 77 22.33 12.95 -17.54
C ASP A 77 21.20 13.32 -18.55
N VAL A 78 19.93 13.05 -18.23
CA VAL A 78 18.78 13.43 -19.08
C VAL A 78 18.64 14.94 -19.17
N ASN A 79 18.69 15.48 -20.39
CA ASN A 79 18.33 16.86 -20.65
C ASN A 79 16.80 17.06 -20.62
N ARG A 80 16.28 17.47 -19.45
CA ARG A 80 14.84 17.67 -19.21
C ARG A 80 14.22 18.80 -20.03
N THR A 81 15.01 19.77 -20.49
CA THR A 81 14.51 20.88 -21.33
C THR A 81 14.13 20.47 -22.75
N ALA A 82 14.56 19.28 -23.20
CA ALA A 82 14.31 18.79 -24.55
C ALA A 82 13.06 17.89 -24.67
N LYS A 83 12.53 17.34 -23.57
CA LYS A 83 11.34 16.47 -23.57
C LYS A 83 10.08 17.30 -23.29
N ARG A 84 9.09 17.20 -24.18
CA ARG A 84 7.75 17.78 -23.96
C ARG A 84 6.95 16.87 -23.02
N VAL A 85 6.79 17.30 -21.78
CA VAL A 85 5.83 16.69 -20.84
C VAL A 85 4.42 16.92 -21.39
N ARG A 86 3.53 15.92 -21.29
CA ARG A 86 2.15 16.09 -21.76
C ARG A 86 1.42 17.16 -20.94
N GLU A 87 0.81 18.13 -21.64
CA GLU A 87 0.17 19.29 -21.01
C GLU A 87 -0.98 18.91 -20.07
N ASP A 88 -1.77 17.89 -20.43
CA ASP A 88 -2.86 17.38 -19.58
C ASP A 88 -2.34 16.82 -18.25
N VAL A 89 -1.22 16.11 -18.28
CA VAL A 89 -0.59 15.59 -17.05
C VAL A 89 -0.02 16.73 -16.20
N VAL A 90 0.59 17.74 -16.82
CA VAL A 90 1.10 18.92 -16.09
C VAL A 90 -0.05 19.68 -15.40
N GLU A 91 -1.19 19.81 -16.07
CA GLU A 91 -2.39 20.40 -15.48
C GLU A 91 -2.84 19.60 -14.25
N GLU A 92 -2.99 18.28 -14.38
CA GLU A 92 -3.40 17.37 -13.31
C GLU A 92 -2.45 17.38 -12.10
N ILE A 93 -1.14 17.49 -12.33
CA ILE A 93 -0.14 17.57 -11.26
C ILE A 93 -0.30 18.87 -10.46
N ASN A 94 -0.73 19.96 -11.09
CA ASN A 94 -0.96 21.24 -10.41
C ASN A 94 -2.32 21.31 -9.71
N MET A 95 -3.22 20.36 -9.95
CA MET A 95 -4.50 20.27 -9.22
C MET A 95 -4.30 19.77 -7.78
N SER A 96 -5.08 20.32 -6.85
CA SER A 96 -5.34 19.65 -5.57
C SER A 96 -6.06 18.30 -5.79
N LEU A 97 -6.01 17.40 -4.80
CA LEU A 97 -6.68 16.11 -4.93
C LEU A 97 -8.18 16.26 -5.20
N THR A 98 -8.86 17.20 -4.53
CA THR A 98 -10.28 17.50 -4.78
C THR A 98 -10.54 17.99 -6.20
N GLN A 99 -9.67 18.86 -6.74
CA GLN A 99 -9.78 19.32 -8.14
C GLN A 99 -9.56 18.18 -9.13
N LEU A 100 -8.60 17.29 -8.87
CA LEU A 100 -8.35 16.12 -9.70
C LEU A 100 -9.58 15.20 -9.75
N VAL A 101 -10.20 14.93 -8.60
CA VAL A 101 -11.43 14.12 -8.51
C VAL A 101 -12.61 14.81 -9.19
N ALA A 102 -12.74 16.14 -9.02
CA ALA A 102 -13.74 16.95 -9.74
C ALA A 102 -13.55 16.89 -11.25
N HIS A 103 -12.30 16.89 -11.73
CA HIS A 103 -11.97 16.73 -13.14
C HIS A 103 -12.36 15.33 -13.67
N ARG A 104 -12.51 14.33 -12.80
CA ARG A 104 -13.07 13.01 -13.13
C ARG A 104 -14.61 12.95 -13.03
N GLY A 105 -15.26 14.03 -12.60
CA GLY A 105 -16.71 14.13 -12.49
C GLY A 105 -17.30 13.66 -11.15
N PHE A 106 -16.50 13.69 -10.07
CA PHE A 106 -16.93 13.35 -8.71
C PHE A 106 -16.53 14.45 -7.73
N ASP A 107 -17.20 14.52 -6.58
CA ASP A 107 -16.71 15.30 -5.44
C ASP A 107 -15.97 14.37 -4.46
N LEU A 108 -15.13 14.95 -3.60
CA LEU A 108 -14.34 14.23 -2.60
C LEU A 108 -14.66 14.75 -1.20
N GLU A 109 -15.31 13.92 -0.38
CA GLU A 109 -15.48 14.18 1.05
C GLU A 109 -14.24 13.72 1.82
N VAL A 110 -13.88 14.45 2.87
CA VAL A 110 -12.68 14.21 3.69
C VAL A 110 -13.11 13.98 5.14
N HIS A 111 -12.71 12.84 5.69
CA HIS A 111 -13.06 12.43 7.05
C HIS A 111 -11.79 12.17 7.86
N ASN A 112 -11.75 12.61 9.11
CA ASN A 112 -10.64 12.33 10.02
C ASN A 112 -11.07 11.25 11.03
N VAL A 113 -10.38 10.12 11.03
CA VAL A 113 -10.71 8.94 11.84
C VAL A 113 -9.58 8.65 12.81
N SER A 114 -9.89 8.63 14.11
CA SER A 114 -8.93 8.15 15.12
C SER A 114 -8.81 6.64 15.03
N VAL A 115 -7.58 6.15 14.94
CA VAL A 115 -7.27 4.71 14.82
C VAL A 115 -6.60 4.14 16.07
N GLY A 116 -6.58 4.90 17.16
CA GLY A 116 -5.96 4.52 18.43
C GLY A 116 -4.52 4.98 18.57
N ASP A 117 -4.00 4.83 19.79
CA ASP A 117 -2.63 5.22 20.20
C ASP A 117 -2.22 6.66 19.90
N GLY A 118 -3.18 7.58 19.66
CA GLY A 118 -2.90 8.98 19.28
C GLY A 118 -2.74 9.20 17.77
N TRP A 119 -2.97 8.18 16.94
CA TRP A 119 -3.01 8.31 15.48
C TRP A 119 -4.40 8.71 14.98
N THR A 120 -4.42 9.67 14.05
CA THR A 120 -5.58 10.02 13.23
C THR A 120 -5.22 9.88 11.76
N VAL A 121 -6.05 9.19 10.99
CA VAL A 121 -5.90 9.03 9.54
C VAL A 121 -7.02 9.74 8.80
N THR A 122 -6.69 10.28 7.64
CA THR A 122 -7.66 10.85 6.70
C THR A 122 -8.28 9.71 5.90
N VAL A 123 -9.60 9.68 5.78
CA VAL A 123 -10.35 8.77 4.92
C VAL A 123 -11.07 9.62 3.88
N HIS A 124 -10.87 9.30 2.60
CA HIS A 124 -11.52 10.00 1.50
C HIS A 124 -12.75 9.24 1.04
N ARG A 125 -13.84 9.94 0.72
CA ARG A 125 -15.05 9.33 0.17
C ARG A 125 -15.39 9.97 -1.17
N ILE A 126 -15.57 9.14 -2.19
CA ILE A 126 -15.96 9.59 -3.53
C ILE A 126 -17.48 9.72 -3.55
N VAL A 127 -17.99 10.92 -3.85
CA VAL A 127 -19.43 11.15 -3.96
C VAL A 127 -19.78 11.67 -5.36
N PRO A 128 -20.99 11.39 -5.89
CA PRO A 128 -21.41 11.93 -7.17
C PRO A 128 -21.29 13.46 -7.16
N ALA A 129 -20.72 14.05 -8.22
CA ALA A 129 -20.60 15.49 -8.32
C ALA A 129 -21.98 16.15 -8.17
N LYS A 130 -22.08 17.14 -7.28
CA LYS A 130 -23.27 17.98 -7.23
C LYS A 130 -23.34 18.75 -8.54
N VAL A 131 -24.24 18.36 -9.44
CA VAL A 131 -24.43 19.10 -10.69
C VAL A 131 -24.92 20.50 -10.35
N ALA A 132 -24.02 21.48 -10.32
CA ALA A 132 -24.40 22.87 -10.47
C ALA A 132 -24.73 23.05 -11.96
N VAL A 133 -26.00 22.85 -12.34
CA VAL A 133 -26.48 23.30 -13.66
C VAL A 133 -26.60 24.82 -13.57
N PRO A 134 -25.74 25.62 -14.23
CA PRO A 134 -25.96 27.05 -14.32
C PRO A 134 -27.05 27.26 -15.38
N GLY A 135 -28.24 27.66 -14.96
CA GLY A 135 -29.28 28.12 -15.89
C GLY A 135 -30.58 27.32 -15.96
N LEU A 136 -30.81 26.30 -15.11
CA LEU A 136 -32.15 25.79 -14.88
C LEU A 136 -32.62 26.26 -13.50
N GLY A 137 -33.53 27.24 -13.51
CA GLY A 137 -34.11 27.81 -12.31
C GLY A 137 -34.63 26.73 -11.38
N SER A 138 -34.51 26.99 -10.08
CA SER A 138 -35.14 26.26 -9.01
C SER A 138 -36.66 26.15 -9.26
N SER A 139 -37.09 25.10 -9.96
CA SER A 139 -38.47 24.63 -9.90
C SER A 139 -38.57 23.77 -8.66
N GLN A 140 -39.38 24.24 -7.72
CA GLN A 140 -39.84 23.49 -6.56
C GLN A 140 -40.14 22.04 -6.94
N ALA A 141 -39.39 21.11 -6.35
CA ALA A 141 -39.79 19.71 -6.32
C ALA A 141 -40.72 19.57 -5.13
N ASP A 142 -42.01 19.47 -5.44
CA ASP A 142 -43.09 19.13 -4.52
C ASP A 142 -42.75 17.91 -3.66
N GLY A 143 -43.24 17.96 -2.42
CA GLY A 143 -43.10 16.90 -1.43
C GLY A 143 -43.89 15.65 -1.76
N SER A 144 -43.34 14.77 -2.61
CA SER A 144 -43.75 13.37 -2.68
C SER A 144 -42.62 12.45 -2.22
N SER A 145 -42.77 11.90 -1.01
CA SER A 145 -41.99 10.79 -0.51
C SER A 145 -42.27 9.52 -1.32
N SER A 146 -41.39 9.14 -2.25
CA SER A 146 -41.25 7.73 -2.69
C SER A 146 -40.07 7.52 -3.63
N SER A 147 -38.87 7.60 -3.08
CA SER A 147 -37.76 6.71 -3.43
C SER A 147 -36.83 6.82 -2.24
N ARG A 148 -36.83 5.83 -1.34
CA ARG A 148 -35.60 5.54 -0.60
C ARG A 148 -34.58 5.33 -1.72
N SER A 149 -33.71 6.30 -1.99
CA SER A 149 -32.48 6.00 -2.71
C SER A 149 -31.93 4.80 -1.96
N MET A 150 -31.90 3.61 -2.58
CA MET A 150 -31.43 2.42 -1.89
C MET A 150 -30.10 2.82 -1.27
N ALA A 151 -30.01 2.71 0.06
CA ALA A 151 -28.82 3.14 0.77
C ALA A 151 -27.68 2.32 0.16
N LYS A 152 -26.76 3.00 -0.54
CA LYS A 152 -25.70 2.35 -1.32
C LYS A 152 -24.85 1.53 -0.36
N ALA A 153 -24.50 0.30 -0.74
CA ALA A 153 -23.57 -0.49 0.06
C ALA A 153 -22.20 0.22 0.09
N PRO A 154 -21.63 0.48 1.28
CA PRO A 154 -20.30 1.07 1.38
C PRO A 154 -19.24 0.07 0.91
N VAL A 155 -18.20 0.57 0.28
CA VAL A 155 -16.99 -0.18 -0.05
C VAL A 155 -15.82 0.55 0.58
N LEU A 156 -15.12 -0.11 1.51
CA LEU A 156 -13.85 0.38 2.00
C LEU A 156 -12.71 -0.25 1.19
N VAL A 157 -11.84 0.60 0.67
CA VAL A 157 -10.57 0.24 0.05
C VAL A 157 -9.45 0.66 1.01
N PRO A 158 -8.93 -0.25 1.84
CA PRO A 158 -7.80 0.06 2.72
C PRO A 158 -6.55 0.41 1.90
N SER A 159 -5.63 1.18 2.49
CA SER A 159 -4.37 1.49 1.82
C SER A 159 -3.49 0.24 1.66
N PHE A 160 -2.38 0.40 0.96
CA PHE A 160 -1.36 -0.62 0.73
C PHE A 160 0.01 -0.15 1.24
N LEU A 161 1.05 -1.00 1.14
CA LEU A 161 2.39 -0.67 1.63
C LEU A 161 2.93 0.57 0.92
N LEU A 162 3.35 1.58 1.69
CA LEU A 162 3.77 2.90 1.20
C LEU A 162 2.69 3.65 0.40
N GLY A 163 1.47 3.13 0.33
CA GLY A 163 0.38 3.69 -0.45
C GLY A 163 -0.35 4.82 0.26
N SER A 164 -1.03 5.63 -0.54
CA SER A 164 -1.98 6.63 -0.08
C SER A 164 -3.29 6.53 -0.85
N SER A 165 -4.41 6.94 -0.25
CA SER A 165 -5.69 7.02 -0.97
C SER A 165 -5.63 7.91 -2.22
N GLY A 166 -4.73 8.90 -2.25
CA GLY A 166 -4.50 9.75 -3.42
C GLY A 166 -4.02 8.98 -4.65
N PHE A 167 -3.28 7.89 -4.47
CA PHE A 167 -2.78 7.07 -5.58
C PHE A 167 -3.92 6.41 -6.38
N TRP A 168 -4.97 5.92 -5.71
CA TRP A 168 -6.15 5.35 -6.38
C TRP A 168 -6.87 6.35 -7.28
N LEU A 169 -6.72 7.65 -6.98
CA LEU A 169 -7.43 8.74 -7.62
C LEU A 169 -6.68 9.32 -8.83
N THR A 170 -5.45 8.85 -9.13
CA THR A 170 -4.64 9.36 -10.25
C THR A 170 -5.05 8.80 -11.61
N ALA A 171 -5.66 7.60 -11.65
CA ALA A 171 -6.15 7.03 -12.91
C ALA A 171 -7.37 7.79 -13.48
N GLY A 172 -7.68 7.52 -14.74
CA GLY A 172 -8.87 8.04 -15.38
C GLY A 172 -10.15 7.43 -14.80
N ARG A 173 -11.30 8.08 -15.03
CA ARG A 173 -12.62 7.60 -14.56
C ARG A 173 -12.91 6.16 -14.97
N ASN A 174 -12.56 5.78 -16.20
CA ASN A 174 -12.84 4.47 -16.76
C ASN A 174 -11.69 3.46 -16.57
N THR A 175 -10.58 3.88 -15.95
CA THR A 175 -9.37 3.05 -15.75
C THR A 175 -8.94 2.97 -14.29
N SER A 176 -9.74 3.53 -13.37
CA SER A 176 -9.56 3.42 -11.94
C SER A 176 -10.66 2.55 -11.35
N LEU A 177 -10.26 1.55 -10.56
CA LEU A 177 -11.19 0.71 -9.81
C LEU A 177 -12.20 1.53 -9.00
N VAL A 178 -11.74 2.58 -8.34
CA VAL A 178 -12.57 3.31 -7.36
C VAL A 178 -13.63 4.19 -8.03
N TYR A 179 -13.32 4.73 -9.21
CA TYR A 179 -14.30 5.43 -10.03
C TYR A 179 -15.29 4.46 -10.69
N ILE A 180 -14.81 3.30 -11.18
CA ILE A 180 -15.67 2.24 -11.72
C ILE A 180 -16.67 1.74 -10.67
N LEU A 181 -16.24 1.58 -9.41
CA LEU A 181 -17.12 1.21 -8.30
C LEU A 181 -18.15 2.31 -8.00
N ALA A 182 -17.74 3.58 -7.99
CA ALA A 182 -18.63 4.72 -7.75
C ALA A 182 -19.70 4.84 -8.86
N ASP A 183 -19.31 4.74 -10.13
CA ASP A 183 -20.23 4.69 -11.28
C ASP A 183 -21.12 3.44 -11.24
N GLY A 184 -20.59 2.34 -10.73
CA GLY A 184 -21.30 1.10 -10.50
C GLY A 184 -22.36 1.16 -9.39
N GLY A 185 -22.49 2.30 -8.69
CA GLY A 185 -23.53 2.57 -7.71
C GLY A 185 -23.11 2.39 -6.25
N PHE A 186 -21.86 2.02 -5.98
CA PHE A 186 -21.34 1.85 -4.61
C PHE A 186 -21.05 3.19 -3.92
N ASP A 187 -21.02 3.17 -2.58
CA ASP A 187 -20.53 4.28 -1.76
C ASP A 187 -19.05 4.02 -1.41
N VAL A 188 -18.11 4.68 -2.10
CA VAL A 188 -16.69 4.30 -2.10
C VAL A 188 -15.87 5.13 -1.11
N TRP A 189 -15.21 4.44 -0.19
CA TRP A 189 -14.36 4.99 0.86
C TRP A 189 -12.93 4.49 0.70
N LEU A 190 -11.96 5.40 0.74
CA LEU A 190 -10.54 5.16 0.57
C LEU A 190 -9.81 5.40 1.88
N GLY A 191 -9.34 4.32 2.47
CA GLY A 191 -8.66 4.35 3.75
C GLY A 191 -7.19 4.74 3.64
N ASN A 192 -6.62 5.15 4.76
CA ASN A 192 -5.19 5.31 4.97
C ASN A 192 -4.76 4.59 6.25
N TYR A 193 -3.47 4.35 6.41
CA TYR A 193 -2.91 3.75 7.62
C TYR A 193 -2.09 4.75 8.42
N ARG A 194 -1.94 4.46 9.72
CA ARG A 194 -0.98 5.16 10.58
C ARG A 194 0.41 5.15 9.96
N GLY A 195 1.11 6.28 10.10
CA GLY A 195 2.44 6.51 9.55
C GLY A 195 2.52 6.83 8.05
N ASN A 196 1.40 6.87 7.31
CA ASN A 196 1.38 7.56 6.03
C ASN A 196 1.47 9.07 6.28
N SER A 197 2.63 9.71 6.10
CA SER A 197 2.86 11.13 6.41
C SER A 197 2.04 12.10 5.56
N LEU A 198 1.49 11.67 4.42
CA LEU A 198 0.61 12.52 3.62
C LEU A 198 -0.80 12.63 4.25
N TYR A 199 -1.31 11.55 4.83
CA TYR A 199 -2.72 11.47 5.27
C TYR A 199 -2.92 10.96 6.70
N ALA A 200 -1.85 10.75 7.46
CA ALA A 200 -1.90 10.38 8.86
C ALA A 200 -1.09 11.36 9.70
N ARG A 201 -1.57 11.61 10.91
CA ARG A 201 -0.90 12.43 11.90
C ARG A 201 -0.99 11.77 13.27
N HIS A 202 0.03 11.97 14.06
CA HIS A 202 0.04 11.58 15.45
C HIS A 202 -0.05 12.82 16.35
N GLU A 203 -0.75 12.71 17.48
CA GLU A 203 -0.94 13.83 18.42
C GLU A 203 0.37 14.33 19.04
N ARG A 204 1.31 13.42 19.23
CA ARG A 204 2.67 13.75 19.68
C ARG A 204 3.54 14.06 18.44
N THR A 205 4.32 15.13 18.49
CA THR A 205 5.28 15.49 17.43
C THR A 205 6.71 15.48 17.93
N ASN A 206 6.91 15.33 19.24
CA ASN A 206 8.20 15.23 19.90
C ASN A 206 8.13 14.11 20.95
N TYR A 207 9.04 13.14 20.89
CA TYR A 207 9.01 11.96 21.74
C TYR A 207 10.37 11.81 22.43
N SER A 208 10.36 11.67 23.75
CA SER A 208 11.56 11.35 24.51
C SER A 208 11.96 9.89 24.32
N GLU A 209 13.24 9.58 24.50
CA GLU A 209 13.76 8.20 24.50
C GLU A 209 13.08 7.29 25.55
N GLU A 210 12.41 7.85 26.54
CA GLU A 210 11.75 7.14 27.65
C GLU A 210 10.36 6.57 27.30
N THR A 211 9.75 6.95 26.17
CA THR A 211 8.42 6.46 25.75
C THR A 211 8.50 5.60 24.50
N GLU A 212 7.63 4.59 24.40
CA GLU A 212 7.51 3.77 23.18
C GLU A 212 7.26 4.65 21.95
N SER A 213 8.06 4.46 20.91
CA SER A 213 8.00 5.24 19.67
C SER A 213 6.61 5.10 19.02
N PRO A 214 6.00 6.18 18.52
CA PRO A 214 4.74 6.11 17.78
C PRO A 214 4.88 5.27 16.49
N TRP A 215 6.12 5.10 16.01
CA TRP A 215 6.51 4.33 14.83
C TRP A 215 6.73 2.85 15.15
N ALA A 216 6.53 2.43 16.40
CA ALA A 216 6.59 1.03 16.83
C ALA A 216 5.30 0.26 16.49
N PHE A 217 4.82 0.42 15.26
CA PHE A 217 3.66 -0.30 14.71
C PHE A 217 4.06 -1.16 13.52
N THR A 218 3.27 -2.18 13.21
CA THR A 218 3.43 -3.05 12.03
C THR A 218 2.12 -3.20 11.26
N VAL A 219 2.11 -4.07 10.24
CA VAL A 219 0.90 -4.48 9.52
C VAL A 219 -0.14 -5.13 10.44
N ASN A 220 0.26 -5.78 11.54
CA ASN A 220 -0.71 -6.29 12.52
C ASN A 220 -1.49 -5.14 13.19
N ASP A 221 -0.88 -3.97 13.45
CA ASP A 221 -1.60 -2.82 14.01
C ASP A 221 -2.60 -2.26 13.00
N HIS A 222 -2.27 -2.25 11.71
CA HIS A 222 -3.21 -1.91 10.65
C HIS A 222 -4.44 -2.83 10.66
N ALA A 223 -4.21 -4.13 10.86
CA ALA A 223 -5.27 -5.14 10.93
C ALA A 223 -6.12 -5.09 12.22
N LEU A 224 -5.49 -4.85 13.38
CA LEU A 224 -6.16 -4.89 14.68
C LEU A 224 -6.90 -3.58 15.02
N TYR A 225 -6.40 -2.45 14.50
CA TYR A 225 -6.85 -1.13 14.92
C TYR A 225 -7.31 -0.27 13.74
N ASP A 226 -6.46 -0.05 12.73
CA ASP A 226 -6.75 0.95 11.69
C ASP A 226 -7.92 0.56 10.79
N THR A 227 -7.89 -0.65 10.21
CA THR A 227 -8.97 -1.14 9.35
C THR A 227 -10.28 -1.27 10.14
N PRO A 228 -10.30 -1.88 11.36
CA PRO A 228 -11.47 -1.89 12.24
C PRO A 228 -12.09 -0.50 12.53
N ALA A 229 -11.27 0.49 12.91
CA ALA A 229 -11.75 1.82 13.24
C ALA A 229 -12.38 2.53 12.04
N GLN A 230 -11.80 2.35 10.85
CA GLN A 230 -12.36 2.88 9.61
C GLN A 230 -13.68 2.19 9.22
N ILE A 231 -13.78 0.87 9.39
CA ILE A 231 -15.04 0.13 9.19
C ILE A 231 -16.11 0.69 10.13
N ASP A 232 -15.82 0.79 11.43
CA ASP A 232 -16.81 1.23 12.42
C ASP A 232 -17.26 2.67 12.17
N TYR A 233 -16.33 3.55 11.81
CA TYR A 233 -16.64 4.92 11.41
C TYR A 233 -17.58 4.96 10.20
N ILE A 234 -17.27 4.21 9.13
CA ILE A 234 -18.07 4.20 7.90
C ILE A 234 -19.48 3.66 8.16
N LEU A 235 -19.60 2.56 8.90
CA LEU A 235 -20.91 1.98 9.24
C LEU A 235 -21.75 2.96 10.09
N ALA A 236 -21.11 3.68 11.03
CA ALA A 236 -21.79 4.70 11.83
C ALA A 236 -22.26 5.90 11.00
N VAL A 237 -21.43 6.40 10.07
CA VAL A 237 -21.77 7.54 9.20
C VAL A 237 -22.84 7.18 8.18
N THR A 238 -22.77 5.98 7.60
CA THR A 238 -23.69 5.54 6.54
C THR A 238 -24.98 4.94 7.08
N GLY A 239 -25.00 4.49 8.34
CA GLY A 239 -26.11 3.75 8.95
C GLY A 239 -26.26 2.32 8.43
N GLN A 240 -25.30 1.84 7.64
CA GLN A 240 -25.33 0.51 7.05
C GLN A 240 -24.84 -0.54 8.05
N PRO A 241 -25.44 -1.75 8.06
CA PRO A 241 -25.02 -2.79 8.99
C PRO A 241 -23.71 -3.47 8.57
N LYS A 242 -23.38 -3.41 7.28
CA LYS A 242 -22.20 -4.07 6.68
C LYS A 242 -21.67 -3.26 5.50
N LEU A 243 -20.42 -3.54 5.12
CA LEU A 243 -19.76 -2.98 3.94
C LEU A 243 -19.01 -4.04 3.15
N HIS A 244 -18.57 -3.72 1.93
CA HIS A 244 -17.62 -4.53 1.17
C HIS A 244 -16.18 -4.07 1.42
N LEU A 245 -15.24 -5.01 1.33
CA LEU A 245 -13.81 -4.70 1.39
C LEU A 245 -13.15 -4.99 0.04
N VAL A 246 -12.30 -4.08 -0.41
CA VAL A 246 -11.41 -4.32 -1.55
C VAL A 246 -9.99 -3.97 -1.15
N GLY A 247 -9.17 -4.98 -0.89
CA GLY A 247 -7.78 -4.81 -0.50
C GLY A 247 -6.86 -4.96 -1.71
N MET A 248 -5.77 -4.20 -1.75
CA MET A 248 -4.62 -4.52 -2.59
C MET A 248 -3.38 -4.74 -1.71
N SER A 249 -2.55 -5.74 -2.00
CA SER A 249 -1.25 -5.90 -1.35
C SER A 249 -1.38 -5.93 0.19
N GLN A 250 -0.70 -5.02 0.92
CA GLN A 250 -0.86 -4.85 2.37
C GLN A 250 -2.31 -4.65 2.82
N GLY A 251 -3.15 -4.00 2.00
CA GLY A 251 -4.58 -3.84 2.26
C GLY A 251 -5.32 -5.19 2.29
N SER A 252 -4.94 -6.12 1.41
CA SER A 252 -5.44 -7.50 1.43
C SER A 252 -4.89 -8.27 2.64
N ILE A 253 -3.58 -8.20 2.87
CA ILE A 253 -2.88 -8.89 3.97
C ILE A 253 -3.49 -8.48 5.33
N SER A 254 -3.65 -7.18 5.57
CA SER A 254 -4.24 -6.65 6.80
C SER A 254 -5.72 -6.98 6.94
N THR A 255 -6.49 -7.02 5.84
CA THR A 255 -7.89 -7.46 5.86
C THR A 255 -8.02 -8.93 6.24
N ILE A 256 -7.16 -9.80 5.68
CA ILE A 256 -7.11 -11.23 6.04
C ILE A 256 -6.78 -11.38 7.53
N GLN A 257 -5.77 -10.65 8.01
CA GLN A 257 -5.43 -10.65 9.42
C GLN A 257 -6.57 -10.18 10.31
N MET A 258 -7.20 -9.06 9.96
CA MET A 258 -8.32 -8.53 10.72
C MET A 258 -9.44 -9.56 10.83
N LEU A 259 -9.85 -10.17 9.72
CA LEU A 259 -10.96 -11.14 9.72
C LEU A 259 -10.64 -12.42 10.49
N SER A 260 -9.37 -12.81 10.56
CA SER A 260 -8.94 -13.97 11.36
C SER A 260 -8.79 -13.63 12.85
N LEU A 261 -8.13 -12.51 13.17
CA LEU A 261 -7.79 -12.12 14.53
C LEU A 261 -8.93 -11.40 15.27
N ARG A 262 -9.88 -10.82 14.53
CA ARG A 262 -11.07 -10.13 15.04
C ARG A 262 -12.34 -10.74 14.43
N PRO A 263 -12.72 -11.96 14.83
CA PRO A 263 -13.79 -12.72 14.19
C PRO A 263 -15.14 -11.97 14.14
N GLU A 264 -15.39 -11.04 15.06
CA GLU A 264 -16.57 -10.18 15.07
C GLU A 264 -16.73 -9.30 13.81
N TYR A 265 -15.63 -8.97 13.11
CA TYR A 265 -15.69 -8.19 11.86
C TYR A 265 -16.18 -9.02 10.66
N ASN A 266 -16.15 -10.36 10.73
CA ASN A 266 -16.79 -11.19 9.72
C ASN A 266 -18.30 -10.90 9.60
N ASN A 267 -18.92 -10.41 10.69
CA ASN A 267 -20.34 -10.04 10.67
C ASN A 267 -20.59 -8.65 10.09
N LYS A 268 -19.56 -7.81 9.92
CA LYS A 268 -19.62 -6.44 9.39
C LYS A 268 -19.25 -6.35 7.91
N VAL A 269 -18.86 -7.46 7.29
CA VAL A 269 -18.38 -7.50 5.91
C VAL A 269 -19.32 -8.34 5.04
N LEU A 270 -19.73 -7.78 3.90
CA LEU A 270 -20.58 -8.43 2.90
C LEU A 270 -19.78 -9.40 2.02
N ALA A 271 -18.69 -8.90 1.44
CA ALA A 271 -17.72 -9.66 0.65
C ALA A 271 -16.37 -8.94 0.64
N PHE A 272 -15.32 -9.70 0.32
CA PHE A 272 -13.93 -9.23 0.26
C PHE A 272 -13.30 -9.57 -1.10
N ALA A 273 -12.86 -8.55 -1.84
CA ALA A 273 -12.01 -8.73 -3.01
C ALA A 273 -10.54 -8.52 -2.60
N SER A 274 -9.75 -9.60 -2.67
CA SER A 274 -8.32 -9.60 -2.36
C SER A 274 -7.52 -9.46 -3.65
N LEU A 275 -7.02 -8.27 -3.94
CA LEU A 275 -6.18 -7.99 -5.10
C LEU A 275 -4.70 -8.13 -4.70
N ALA A 276 -3.93 -8.96 -5.41
CA ALA A 276 -2.51 -9.18 -5.12
C ALA A 276 -2.22 -9.34 -3.61
N GLY A 277 -3.02 -10.14 -2.93
CA GLY A 277 -2.90 -10.37 -1.49
C GLY A 277 -1.97 -11.54 -1.19
N ALA A 278 -1.75 -11.82 0.09
CA ALA A 278 -1.08 -13.03 0.51
C ALA A 278 -1.41 -13.36 1.97
N ARG A 279 -1.26 -14.63 2.37
CA ARG A 279 -1.25 -15.02 3.80
C ARG A 279 0.17 -15.09 4.39
N SER A 280 1.15 -15.36 3.54
CA SER A 280 2.58 -15.46 3.83
C SER A 280 3.35 -14.95 2.61
N LEU A 281 4.67 -14.84 2.69
CA LEU A 281 5.50 -14.49 1.55
C LEU A 281 6.66 -15.48 1.35
N THR A 282 6.57 -16.68 1.90
CA THR A 282 7.72 -17.60 2.00
C THR A 282 8.34 -18.00 0.65
N SER A 283 7.58 -17.95 -0.43
CA SER A 283 8.04 -18.19 -1.81
C SER A 283 8.17 -16.91 -2.66
N ALA A 284 8.09 -15.73 -2.07
CA ALA A 284 8.29 -14.45 -2.76
C ALA A 284 9.77 -14.01 -2.68
N ASP A 285 10.63 -14.70 -3.45
CA ASP A 285 12.09 -14.49 -3.47
C ASP A 285 12.59 -13.72 -4.71
N GLN A 286 11.68 -13.32 -5.60
CA GLN A 286 12.02 -12.76 -6.92
C GLN A 286 12.47 -11.29 -6.89
N LEU A 287 12.50 -10.66 -5.71
CA LEU A 287 12.96 -9.28 -5.49
C LEU A 287 14.11 -9.22 -4.47
N PRO A 288 15.29 -9.76 -4.78
CA PRO A 288 16.41 -9.87 -3.84
C PRO A 288 16.84 -8.50 -3.28
N PHE A 289 16.79 -7.45 -4.10
CA PHE A 289 17.09 -6.08 -3.65
C PHE A 289 16.16 -5.61 -2.54
N ILE A 290 14.85 -5.81 -2.71
CA ILE A 290 13.86 -5.42 -1.70
C ILE A 290 14.04 -6.24 -0.43
N LYS A 291 14.32 -7.55 -0.55
CA LYS A 291 14.64 -8.41 0.59
C LYS A 291 15.85 -7.93 1.36
N TYR A 292 16.91 -7.51 0.67
CA TYR A 292 18.09 -6.93 1.28
C TYR A 292 17.77 -5.66 2.07
N ILE A 293 17.04 -4.72 1.48
CA ILE A 293 16.65 -3.47 2.17
C ILE A 293 15.82 -3.77 3.41
N VAL A 294 14.85 -4.66 3.30
CA VAL A 294 14.02 -5.08 4.44
C VAL A 294 14.85 -5.79 5.51
N CYS A 295 15.82 -6.64 5.15
CA CYS A 295 16.76 -7.28 6.07
C CYS A 295 17.60 -6.24 6.84
N LEU A 296 18.12 -5.23 6.15
CA LEU A 296 18.85 -4.14 6.79
C LEU A 296 17.98 -3.38 7.78
N VAL A 297 16.78 -2.99 7.36
CA VAL A 297 15.83 -2.25 8.19
C VAL A 297 15.47 -3.09 9.43
N ALA A 298 15.13 -4.36 9.22
CA ALA A 298 14.71 -5.28 10.27
C ALA A 298 15.79 -5.50 11.34
N ASN A 299 17.06 -5.60 10.94
CA ASN A 299 18.16 -5.95 11.83
C ASN A 299 18.89 -4.75 12.44
N HIS A 300 18.81 -3.57 11.82
CA HIS A 300 19.66 -2.43 12.21
C HIS A 300 18.91 -1.15 12.56
N LEU A 301 17.65 -0.99 12.17
CA LEU A 301 16.92 0.26 12.41
C LEU A 301 15.97 0.17 13.60
N LYS A 302 15.97 1.23 14.40
CA LYS A 302 14.99 1.47 15.46
C LYS A 302 13.62 1.83 14.84
N PRO A 303 12.50 1.72 15.59
CA PRO A 303 11.20 2.17 15.13
C PRO A 303 11.20 3.67 14.81
N ASP A 304 11.10 3.99 13.52
CA ASP A 304 11.08 5.35 12.96
C ASP A 304 10.31 5.34 11.63
N GLU A 305 10.10 6.52 11.03
CA GLU A 305 9.54 6.67 9.70
C GLU A 305 10.52 6.21 8.61
N ILE A 306 10.00 5.54 7.58
CA ILE A 306 10.74 5.20 6.38
C ILE A 306 9.97 5.60 5.12
N LEU A 307 10.70 6.18 4.17
CA LEU A 307 10.17 6.71 2.90
C LEU A 307 9.00 7.70 3.10
N PRO A 308 9.19 8.77 3.91
CA PRO A 308 8.17 9.79 4.11
C PRO A 308 7.71 10.40 2.78
N TRP A 309 6.48 10.88 2.75
CA TRP A 309 5.98 11.65 1.62
C TRP A 309 6.72 12.99 1.48
N ASP A 310 7.08 13.36 0.24
CA ASP A 310 7.66 14.66 -0.10
C ASP A 310 7.00 15.20 -1.37
N GLU A 311 6.50 16.43 -1.30
CA GLU A 311 5.81 17.13 -2.40
C GLU A 311 6.67 17.27 -3.68
N ASN A 312 7.99 17.26 -3.54
CA ASN A 312 8.91 17.47 -4.65
C ASN A 312 9.22 16.16 -5.40
N PHE A 313 8.82 14.99 -4.89
CA PHE A 313 9.13 13.70 -5.52
C PHE A 313 8.60 13.60 -6.96
N ALA A 314 7.41 14.13 -7.20
CA ALA A 314 6.81 14.24 -8.54
C ALA A 314 7.68 15.03 -9.52
N SER A 315 8.25 16.15 -9.10
CA SER A 315 9.04 17.05 -9.95
C SER A 315 10.36 16.43 -10.43
N LEU A 316 10.86 15.41 -9.71
CA LEU A 316 12.16 14.80 -9.99
C LEU A 316 12.15 13.99 -11.27
N VAL A 317 11.02 13.38 -11.62
CA VAL A 317 10.86 12.53 -12.80
C VAL A 317 10.19 13.23 -13.98
N GLN A 318 9.73 14.48 -13.81
CA GLN A 318 9.11 15.25 -14.89
C GLN A 318 10.08 15.47 -16.04
N GLY A 319 9.64 15.12 -17.25
CA GLY A 319 10.45 15.19 -18.46
C GLY A 319 11.56 14.13 -18.52
N ALA A 320 11.51 13.11 -17.67
CA ALA A 320 12.41 11.96 -17.64
C ALA A 320 11.64 10.70 -17.21
N GLU A 321 10.39 10.56 -17.65
CA GLU A 321 9.47 9.55 -17.13
C GLU A 321 9.94 8.12 -17.40
N ASP A 322 10.48 7.83 -18.59
CA ASP A 322 11.00 6.49 -18.91
C ASP A 322 12.21 6.12 -18.06
N GLU A 323 13.17 7.04 -17.93
CA GLU A 323 14.38 6.83 -17.14
C GLU A 323 14.06 6.80 -15.63
N GLY A 324 13.17 7.67 -15.18
CA GLY A 324 12.65 7.71 -13.82
C GLY A 324 11.92 6.42 -13.48
N PHE A 325 11.11 5.89 -14.40
CA PHE A 325 10.47 4.59 -14.21
C PHE A 325 11.50 3.47 -14.03
N GLN A 326 12.59 3.46 -14.79
CA GLN A 326 13.65 2.44 -14.59
C GLN A 326 14.30 2.51 -13.20
N LEU A 327 14.27 3.66 -12.53
CA LEU A 327 14.77 3.79 -11.14
C LEU A 327 13.78 3.24 -10.12
N VAL A 328 12.48 3.49 -10.32
CA VAL A 328 11.45 3.17 -9.32
C VAL A 328 10.68 1.88 -9.62
N LYS A 329 10.86 1.26 -10.79
CA LYS A 329 10.07 0.07 -11.20
C LYS A 329 10.15 -1.10 -10.23
N ASP A 330 11.29 -1.31 -9.56
CA ASP A 330 11.46 -2.41 -8.62
C ASP A 330 10.67 -2.10 -7.32
N LEU A 331 10.61 -0.83 -6.90
CA LEU A 331 9.80 -0.34 -5.77
C LEU A 331 8.30 -0.36 -6.09
N ILE A 332 7.92 0.03 -7.31
CA ILE A 332 6.51 0.03 -7.76
C ILE A 332 6.09 -1.38 -8.21
N GLY A 333 7.02 -2.32 -8.44
CA GLY A 333 6.67 -3.68 -8.87
C GLY A 333 5.82 -3.74 -10.13
N MET A 334 6.10 -2.85 -11.10
CA MET A 334 5.25 -2.67 -12.27
C MET A 334 6.01 -2.77 -13.59
N THR A 335 5.37 -3.30 -14.63
CA THR A 335 5.83 -3.21 -16.02
C THR A 335 5.12 -2.06 -16.75
N PRO A 336 5.73 -1.47 -17.80
CA PRO A 336 5.10 -0.35 -18.52
C PRO A 336 3.96 -0.81 -19.46
N HIS A 337 3.64 -2.11 -19.52
CA HIS A 337 2.72 -2.67 -20.49
C HIS A 337 1.27 -2.20 -20.30
N TYR A 338 0.81 -2.09 -19.05
CA TYR A 338 -0.56 -1.68 -18.70
C TYR A 338 -0.62 -0.27 -18.12
N ALA A 339 0.51 0.44 -18.11
CA ALA A 339 0.67 1.71 -17.46
C ALA A 339 0.91 2.83 -18.49
N ASP A 340 0.37 4.02 -18.21
CA ASP A 340 0.71 5.23 -18.94
C ASP A 340 1.86 5.95 -18.21
N LEU A 341 3.11 5.65 -18.60
CA LEU A 341 4.30 6.20 -17.95
C LEU A 341 4.36 7.73 -17.94
N SER A 342 3.67 8.39 -18.87
CA SER A 342 3.62 9.86 -18.84
C SER A 342 2.94 10.40 -17.58
N LYS A 343 2.16 9.59 -16.87
CA LYS A 343 1.55 9.91 -15.56
C LYS A 343 2.46 9.57 -14.37
N LEU A 344 3.70 9.10 -14.58
CA LEU A 344 4.59 8.70 -13.49
C LEU A 344 4.76 9.80 -12.44
N SER A 345 4.99 11.04 -12.86
CA SER A 345 5.10 12.19 -11.95
C SER A 345 3.82 12.42 -11.14
N LEU A 346 2.64 12.19 -11.72
CA LEU A 346 1.35 12.25 -11.00
C LEU A 346 1.22 11.11 -9.99
N TRP A 347 1.67 9.89 -10.32
CA TRP A 347 1.68 8.77 -9.36
C TRP A 347 2.62 9.08 -8.18
N LEU A 348 3.82 9.58 -8.48
CA LEU A 348 4.83 9.91 -7.49
C LEU A 348 4.47 11.11 -6.61
N LYS A 349 3.46 11.90 -7.00
CA LYS A 349 2.86 12.91 -6.11
C LYS A 349 2.16 12.28 -4.91
N TYR A 350 1.70 11.03 -5.02
CA TYR A 350 0.91 10.34 -4.00
C TYR A 350 1.55 9.02 -3.52
N LEU A 351 2.77 8.72 -3.98
CA LEU A 351 3.55 7.53 -3.65
C LEU A 351 5.06 7.86 -3.67
N PRO A 352 5.85 7.50 -2.64
CA PRO A 352 5.44 6.83 -1.41
C PRO A 352 4.73 7.78 -0.45
N GLY A 353 3.89 7.21 0.40
CA GLY A 353 3.17 7.91 1.46
C GLY A 353 3.83 7.82 2.84
N GLY A 354 4.90 7.05 3.02
CA GLY A 354 5.50 6.78 4.34
C GLY A 354 4.94 5.54 5.05
N THR A 355 5.79 4.89 5.86
CA THR A 355 5.42 3.82 6.80
C THR A 355 6.46 3.73 7.93
N SER A 356 6.32 2.80 8.86
CA SER A 356 7.35 2.55 9.88
C SER A 356 8.40 1.53 9.44
N THR A 357 9.61 1.65 10.00
CA THR A 357 10.64 0.60 9.90
C THR A 357 10.14 -0.75 10.47
N TRP A 358 9.27 -0.73 11.48
CA TRP A 358 8.66 -1.93 12.05
C TRP A 358 7.65 -2.62 11.13
N ALA A 359 6.94 -1.87 10.29
CA ALA A 359 6.13 -2.45 9.22
C ALA A 359 6.99 -3.24 8.23
N LEU A 360 8.20 -2.76 7.89
CA LEU A 360 9.14 -3.54 7.07
C LEU A 360 9.70 -4.75 7.82
N ARG A 361 9.99 -4.62 9.11
CA ARG A 361 10.39 -5.77 9.95
C ARG A 361 9.33 -6.87 9.96
N TYR A 362 8.04 -6.54 9.87
CA TYR A 362 6.99 -7.54 9.71
C TYR A 362 7.09 -8.32 8.40
N TYR A 363 7.44 -7.67 7.29
CA TYR A 363 7.66 -8.36 6.01
C TYR A 363 8.87 -9.29 6.04
N HIS A 364 9.93 -8.91 6.77
CA HIS A 364 11.04 -9.82 7.04
C HIS A 364 10.56 -11.12 7.72
N ASP A 365 9.65 -11.02 8.69
CA ASP A 365 9.05 -12.19 9.33
C ASP A 365 8.15 -12.99 8.38
N LEU A 366 7.40 -12.34 7.48
CA LEU A 366 6.54 -13.04 6.50
C LEU A 366 7.31 -13.88 5.47
N TRP A 367 8.56 -13.55 5.18
CA TRP A 367 9.44 -14.39 4.34
C TRP A 367 9.97 -15.61 5.07
N ASN A 368 9.93 -15.62 6.40
CA ASN A 368 10.53 -16.67 7.21
C ASN A 368 9.58 -17.86 7.39
N SER A 369 9.88 -18.98 6.74
CA SER A 369 9.07 -20.20 6.82
C SER A 369 8.94 -20.79 8.24
N SER A 370 9.86 -20.47 9.16
CA SER A 370 9.72 -20.86 10.58
C SER A 370 8.54 -20.20 11.31
N LYS A 371 7.96 -19.15 10.72
CA LYS A 371 6.76 -18.47 11.20
C LYS A 371 5.47 -19.15 10.76
N ILE A 372 5.57 -20.18 9.92
CA ILE A 372 4.44 -21.00 9.49
C ILE A 372 4.41 -22.30 10.32
N ARG A 373 3.25 -22.68 10.83
CA ARG A 373 3.06 -23.95 11.55
C ARG A 373 1.84 -24.68 11.00
N MET A 374 1.94 -26.00 10.86
CA MET A 374 0.78 -26.84 10.57
C MET A 374 -0.01 -27.10 11.85
N ASP A 375 -1.32 -26.86 11.82
CA ASP A 375 -2.23 -27.39 12.82
C ASP A 375 -2.49 -28.88 12.53
N ASN A 376 -2.06 -29.75 13.44
CA ASN A 376 -2.22 -31.20 13.28
C ASN A 376 -3.69 -31.66 13.22
N SER A 377 -4.62 -30.85 13.72
CA SER A 377 -6.04 -31.21 13.77
C SER A 377 -6.79 -30.84 12.48
N SER A 378 -6.70 -29.58 12.06
CA SER A 378 -7.35 -29.05 10.84
C SER A 378 -6.54 -29.30 9.57
N LYS A 379 -5.23 -29.58 9.69
CA LYS A 379 -4.23 -29.50 8.61
C LYS A 379 -4.09 -28.10 8.02
N ALA A 380 -4.59 -27.07 8.71
CA ALA A 380 -4.45 -25.69 8.31
C ALA A 380 -3.01 -25.19 8.52
N GLU A 381 -2.53 -24.36 7.60
CA GLU A 381 -1.30 -23.59 7.80
C GLU A 381 -1.61 -22.32 8.60
N LEU A 382 -1.02 -22.26 9.79
CA LEU A 382 -1.11 -21.11 10.68
C LEU A 382 0.06 -20.17 10.46
N VAL A 383 -0.21 -18.87 10.43
CA VAL A 383 0.80 -17.82 10.26
C VAL A 383 1.00 -17.10 11.58
N GLN A 384 2.23 -17.06 12.08
CA GLN A 384 2.53 -16.35 13.33
C GLN A 384 2.40 -14.83 13.13
N THR A 385 1.76 -14.15 14.07
CA THR A 385 1.78 -12.68 14.14
C THR A 385 3.16 -12.16 14.53
N PHE A 386 3.40 -10.86 14.35
CA PHE A 386 4.64 -10.24 14.79
C PHE A 386 4.86 -10.44 16.30
N ASP A 387 6.12 -10.64 16.69
CA ASP A 387 6.52 -10.74 18.08
C ASP A 387 7.04 -9.38 18.58
N TYR A 388 6.21 -8.71 19.39
CA TYR A 388 6.53 -7.42 20.02
C TYR A 388 7.21 -7.58 21.38
N GLY A 389 7.58 -8.81 21.77
CA GLY A 389 7.98 -9.17 23.12
C GLY A 389 6.80 -9.20 24.11
N PRO A 390 7.00 -9.69 25.35
CA PRO A 390 5.90 -10.02 26.26
C PRO A 390 4.89 -8.90 26.52
N ARG A 391 5.38 -7.67 26.77
CA ARG A 391 4.52 -6.51 27.02
C ARG A 391 3.79 -6.04 25.76
N GLY A 392 4.46 -6.04 24.62
CA GLY A 392 3.89 -5.60 23.35
C GLY A 392 2.84 -6.59 22.84
N ASN A 393 3.11 -7.90 22.98
CA ASN A 393 2.16 -8.97 22.67
C ASN A 393 0.95 -8.90 23.59
N MET A 394 1.15 -8.64 24.89
CA MET A 394 0.03 -8.53 25.83
C MET A 394 -0.91 -7.38 25.44
N ARG A 395 -0.37 -6.23 25.03
CA ARG A 395 -1.17 -5.09 24.58
C ARG A 395 -2.01 -5.40 23.33
N ARG A 396 -1.46 -6.15 22.38
CA ARG A 396 -2.06 -6.37 21.06
C ARG A 396 -2.93 -7.61 20.96
N PHE A 397 -2.50 -8.69 21.61
CA PHE A 397 -3.07 -10.02 21.47
C PHE A 397 -3.60 -10.59 22.79
N ASN A 398 -3.48 -9.84 23.90
CA ASN A 398 -3.83 -10.32 25.26
C ASN A 398 -3.10 -11.64 25.62
N SER A 399 -1.86 -11.77 25.17
CA SER A 399 -0.99 -12.94 25.32
C SER A 399 0.47 -12.49 25.44
N GLU A 400 1.29 -13.14 26.25
CA GLU A 400 2.73 -12.82 26.32
C GLU A 400 3.52 -13.30 25.09
N SER A 401 2.98 -14.28 24.36
CA SER A 401 3.55 -14.80 23.11
C SER A 401 2.78 -14.30 21.89
N PRO A 402 3.41 -14.21 20.71
CA PRO A 402 2.69 -13.97 19.46
C PRO A 402 1.67 -15.10 19.21
N ILE A 403 0.58 -14.76 18.54
CA ILE A 403 -0.52 -15.69 18.26
C ILE A 403 -0.39 -16.28 16.85
N MET A 404 -1.06 -17.41 16.64
CA MET A 404 -1.09 -18.09 15.35
C MET A 404 -2.41 -17.77 14.66
N MET A 405 -2.33 -17.05 13.54
CA MET A 405 -3.47 -16.71 12.71
C MET A 405 -3.89 -17.90 11.86
N ASN A 406 -5.19 -18.23 11.86
CA ASN A 406 -5.78 -19.22 10.97
C ASN A 406 -6.64 -18.54 9.90
N VAL A 407 -6.25 -18.65 8.63
CA VAL A 407 -6.99 -18.03 7.52
C VAL A 407 -8.32 -18.75 7.24
N GLU A 408 -8.49 -19.99 7.69
CA GLU A 408 -9.79 -20.69 7.60
C GLU A 408 -10.89 -20.03 8.44
N HIS A 409 -10.53 -19.14 9.36
CA HIS A 409 -11.51 -18.38 10.16
C HIS A 409 -12.24 -17.29 9.36
N LEU A 410 -11.80 -16.98 8.14
CA LEU A 410 -12.49 -16.04 7.26
C LEU A 410 -13.82 -16.66 6.79
N LYS A 411 -14.94 -16.03 7.17
CA LYS A 411 -16.30 -16.51 6.84
C LYS A 411 -16.98 -15.70 5.74
N VAL A 412 -16.28 -14.70 5.21
CA VAL A 412 -16.82 -13.76 4.23
C VAL A 412 -16.62 -14.32 2.81
N PRO A 413 -17.60 -14.17 1.90
CA PRO A 413 -17.37 -14.41 0.48
C PRO A 413 -16.13 -13.66 0.02
N THR A 414 -15.14 -14.38 -0.48
CA THR A 414 -13.83 -13.84 -0.84
C THR A 414 -13.52 -14.18 -2.29
N LYS A 415 -13.09 -13.18 -3.08
CA LYS A 415 -12.52 -13.42 -4.40
C LYS A 415 -11.06 -12.98 -4.43
N VAL A 416 -10.16 -13.90 -4.80
CA VAL A 416 -8.72 -13.65 -4.86
C VAL A 416 -8.29 -13.39 -6.29
N TYR A 417 -7.64 -12.25 -6.53
CA TYR A 417 -7.17 -11.81 -7.83
C TYR A 417 -5.65 -11.74 -7.82
N PHE A 418 -5.00 -12.44 -8.75
CA PHE A 418 -3.54 -12.54 -8.81
C PHE A 418 -3.06 -12.86 -10.22
N SER A 419 -1.78 -12.62 -10.49
CA SER A 419 -1.20 -12.78 -11.82
C SER A 419 0.14 -13.51 -11.80
N SER A 420 0.55 -14.04 -12.95
CA SER A 420 1.90 -14.62 -13.11
C SER A 420 3.01 -13.57 -13.12
N GLY A 421 2.70 -12.29 -13.40
CA GLY A 421 3.64 -11.18 -13.40
C GLY A 421 3.86 -10.46 -12.05
N ASP A 422 3.17 -10.86 -10.98
CA ASP A 422 3.36 -10.25 -9.65
C ASP A 422 4.58 -10.85 -8.93
N LEU A 423 5.60 -10.03 -8.68
CA LEU A 423 6.84 -10.43 -8.00
C LEU A 423 6.79 -10.21 -6.47
N TYR A 424 5.81 -9.45 -5.97
CA TYR A 424 5.65 -9.14 -4.55
C TYR A 424 4.76 -10.17 -3.85
N CYS A 425 3.56 -10.37 -4.38
CA CYS A 425 2.60 -11.36 -3.90
C CYS A 425 2.43 -12.41 -5.00
N THR A 426 3.43 -13.28 -5.13
CA THR A 426 3.54 -14.21 -6.25
C THR A 426 2.30 -15.08 -6.42
N ALA A 427 2.09 -15.58 -7.65
CA ALA A 427 1.01 -16.52 -7.93
C ALA A 427 1.03 -17.73 -6.99
N GLU A 428 2.22 -18.20 -6.60
CA GLU A 428 2.36 -19.29 -5.63
C GLU A 428 1.78 -18.93 -4.25
N GLU A 429 2.08 -17.75 -3.72
CA GLU A 429 1.52 -17.31 -2.43
C GLU A 429 0.00 -17.10 -2.49
N ASN A 430 -0.52 -16.63 -3.63
CA ASN A 430 -1.96 -16.52 -3.82
C ASN A 430 -2.65 -17.88 -3.97
N TRP A 431 -2.02 -18.86 -4.62
CA TRP A 431 -2.52 -20.24 -4.63
C TRP A 431 -2.56 -20.83 -3.22
N LYS A 432 -1.52 -20.60 -2.40
CA LYS A 432 -1.52 -20.98 -0.99
C LYS A 432 -2.68 -20.32 -0.22
N LEU A 433 -2.96 -19.04 -0.47
CA LEU A 433 -4.10 -18.33 0.12
C LEU A 433 -5.44 -18.96 -0.31
N VAL A 434 -5.67 -19.11 -1.62
CA VAL A 434 -6.91 -19.71 -2.16
C VAL A 434 -7.18 -21.09 -1.57
N ASN A 435 -6.15 -21.92 -1.46
CA ASN A 435 -6.25 -23.27 -0.91
C ASN A 435 -6.47 -23.29 0.62
N SER A 436 -6.18 -22.19 1.32
CA SER A 436 -6.41 -22.06 2.77
C SER A 436 -7.76 -21.45 3.12
N LEU A 437 -8.49 -20.89 2.15
CA LEU A 437 -9.79 -20.27 2.37
C LEU A 437 -10.92 -21.30 2.21
N PRO A 438 -12.09 -21.09 2.87
CA PRO A 438 -13.21 -22.01 2.73
C PRO A 438 -13.71 -22.09 1.28
N ALA A 439 -13.63 -23.28 0.67
CA ALA A 439 -13.92 -23.51 -0.74
C ALA A 439 -15.34 -23.11 -1.17
N ASN A 440 -16.32 -23.16 -0.27
CA ASN A 440 -17.72 -22.80 -0.55
C ASN A 440 -17.97 -21.29 -0.69
N THR A 441 -17.03 -20.46 -0.26
CA THR A 441 -17.16 -18.99 -0.26
C THR A 441 -16.00 -18.31 -0.97
N THR A 442 -15.12 -19.08 -1.61
CA THR A 442 -13.92 -18.59 -2.27
C THR A 442 -14.04 -18.69 -3.79
N GLU A 443 -13.91 -17.56 -4.46
CA GLU A 443 -13.70 -17.46 -5.91
C GLU A 443 -12.26 -16.99 -6.18
N TYR A 444 -11.76 -17.20 -7.40
CA TYR A 444 -10.48 -16.63 -7.80
C TYR A 444 -10.49 -16.20 -9.26
N LEU A 445 -9.57 -15.29 -9.59
CA LEU A 445 -9.25 -14.89 -10.95
C LEU A 445 -7.73 -14.85 -11.10
N PHE A 446 -7.19 -15.82 -11.82
CA PHE A 446 -5.77 -15.90 -12.16
C PHE A 446 -5.53 -15.30 -13.55
N ILE A 447 -4.62 -14.34 -13.63
CA ILE A 447 -4.24 -13.64 -14.86
C ILE A 447 -2.89 -14.20 -15.31
N ASP A 448 -2.90 -15.06 -16.31
CA ASP A 448 -1.69 -15.64 -16.89
C ASP A 448 -1.04 -14.67 -17.89
N ASP A 449 -0.52 -13.56 -17.37
CA ASP A 449 0.26 -12.58 -18.12
C ASP A 449 1.40 -12.03 -17.23
N LEU A 450 2.63 -12.26 -17.68
CA LEU A 450 3.85 -11.78 -17.00
C LEU A 450 3.95 -10.25 -16.98
N ASN A 451 3.21 -9.55 -17.84
CA ASN A 451 3.17 -8.09 -17.83
C ASN A 451 2.17 -7.53 -16.82
N TYR A 452 1.16 -8.32 -16.42
CA TYR A 452 0.20 -7.93 -15.40
C TYR A 452 0.88 -8.06 -14.04
N SER A 453 1.31 -6.94 -13.50
CA SER A 453 2.22 -6.84 -12.36
C SER A 453 1.54 -6.22 -11.13
N HIS A 454 2.26 -6.11 -10.01
CA HIS A 454 1.66 -5.86 -8.69
C HIS A 454 0.74 -4.64 -8.63
N TYR A 455 1.18 -3.50 -9.17
CA TYR A 455 0.39 -2.26 -9.14
C TYR A 455 -0.66 -2.15 -10.25
N ASN A 456 -0.71 -3.10 -11.20
CA ASN A 456 -1.79 -3.15 -12.18
C ASN A 456 -3.15 -3.49 -11.55
N PHE A 457 -3.15 -4.02 -10.33
CA PHE A 457 -4.35 -4.20 -9.52
C PHE A 457 -4.90 -2.90 -8.92
N ALA A 458 -4.12 -1.81 -8.89
CA ALA A 458 -4.60 -0.47 -8.55
C ALA A 458 -4.88 0.40 -9.78
N LEU A 459 -3.96 0.39 -10.74
CA LEU A 459 -4.01 1.23 -11.94
C LEU A 459 -3.77 0.39 -13.18
N ASN A 460 -4.76 0.39 -14.08
CA ASN A 460 -4.62 -0.22 -15.39
C ASN A 460 -5.18 0.72 -16.45
N ASP A 461 -4.31 1.52 -17.06
CA ASP A 461 -4.69 2.54 -18.03
C ASP A 461 -5.12 1.95 -19.39
N ARG A 462 -4.87 0.65 -19.62
CA ARG A 462 -5.09 0.00 -20.92
C ARG A 462 -6.16 -1.09 -20.90
N ASP A 463 -6.32 -1.81 -19.80
CA ASP A 463 -7.31 -2.87 -19.64
C ASP A 463 -7.96 -2.86 -18.23
N PRO A 464 -9.14 -2.23 -18.07
CA PRO A 464 -9.86 -2.22 -16.81
C PRO A 464 -10.70 -3.50 -16.56
N SER A 465 -10.57 -4.56 -17.35
CA SER A 465 -11.42 -5.76 -17.27
C SER A 465 -11.52 -6.36 -15.86
N VAL A 466 -10.39 -6.43 -15.15
CA VAL A 466 -10.32 -6.93 -13.76
C VAL A 466 -11.16 -6.07 -12.82
N PHE A 467 -11.20 -4.74 -13.01
CA PHE A 467 -11.99 -3.84 -12.17
C PHE A 467 -13.49 -4.02 -12.36
N TYR A 468 -13.93 -4.31 -13.58
CA TYR A 468 -15.33 -4.67 -13.85
C TYR A 468 -15.70 -6.03 -13.26
N ASP A 469 -14.77 -7.00 -13.22
CA ASP A 469 -15.01 -8.26 -12.52
C ASP A 469 -15.15 -8.05 -11.00
N VAL A 470 -14.32 -7.20 -10.39
CA VAL A 470 -14.48 -6.79 -8.98
C VAL A 470 -15.85 -6.18 -8.74
N LEU A 471 -16.28 -5.22 -9.58
CA LEU A 471 -17.60 -4.60 -9.50
C LEU A 471 -18.73 -5.65 -9.52
N ASN A 472 -18.66 -6.61 -10.45
CA ASN A 472 -19.65 -7.67 -10.59
C ASN A 472 -19.66 -8.62 -9.39
N PHE A 473 -18.49 -8.97 -8.86
CA PHE A 473 -18.36 -9.79 -7.66
C PHE A 473 -19.01 -9.13 -6.43
N LEU A 474 -18.75 -7.83 -6.21
CA LEU A 474 -19.38 -7.11 -5.10
C LEU A 474 -20.90 -7.06 -5.26
N ARG A 475 -21.40 -6.72 -6.46
CA ARG A 475 -22.83 -6.63 -6.75
C ARG A 475 -23.57 -7.96 -6.55
N LYS A 476 -22.97 -9.09 -6.95
CA LYS A 476 -23.50 -10.44 -6.70
C LYS A 476 -23.70 -10.71 -5.19
N ASN A 477 -22.80 -10.21 -4.35
CA ASN A 477 -22.82 -10.41 -2.90
C ASN A 477 -23.66 -9.37 -2.13
N GLU A 478 -24.07 -8.27 -2.78
CA GLU A 478 -25.05 -7.33 -2.25
C GLU A 478 -26.48 -7.90 -2.36
N ILE A 479 -26.84 -8.44 -3.54
CA ILE A 479 -28.19 -8.94 -3.85
C ILE A 479 -28.55 -10.21 -3.07
N SER A 480 -27.58 -11.10 -2.83
CA SER A 480 -27.83 -12.41 -2.21
C SER A 480 -28.05 -12.35 -0.68
N ARG A 481 -27.94 -11.17 -0.06
CA ARG A 481 -27.95 -11.01 1.41
C ARG A 481 -28.83 -9.86 1.93
N ASN A 482 -29.55 -9.18 1.04
CA ASN A 482 -30.75 -8.39 1.35
C ASN A 482 -31.96 -9.32 1.30
#